data_AF-A0AAE5X8C2-F1
#
_entry.id   AF-A0AAE5X8C2-F1
#
_cell.length_a   1.000
_cell.length_b   1.000
_cell.length_c   1.000
_cell.angle_alpha   90.00
_cell.angle_beta   90.00
_cell.angle_gamma   90.00
#
_symmetry.space_group_name_H-M   'P 1'
#
loop_
_entity.id
_entity.type
_entity.pdbx_description
1 polymer ?
#
loop_
_entity_poly.entity_id
_entity_poly.type
_entity_poly.pdbx_seq_one_letter_code
_entity_poly.pdbx_strand_id
1 'polypeptide(L)'
;MPSFKTIRARAEKRKGGPKALEKLMPDKPDLKGLAKLGDDRILAEMTKRVFCAGFAWSVIDAKWDGFEDAFLGFQPAKLSFQPEDFWEALLRDARIVRNGAKIMSVRDNAAFVQEIAREHGSFCKFLAKWPPSNEIGLLDLLAKRGSRLGGNTGQMLLRFVGWDGFVTSKDVVACLRDAGLDIAEEVKSKGDLAKVQAQFNAWADETGLPYTYLSRICALSVGEVSSG
;
A
#
# COMPACT_ATOMS: atom_id res chain seq x y z
N MET A 1 18.61 -6.52 19.09
CA MET A 1 18.58 -5.68 17.88
C MET A 1 19.08 -4.28 18.23
N PRO A 2 19.76 -3.57 17.33
CA PRO A 2 20.17 -2.19 17.57
C PRO A 2 18.93 -1.30 17.74
N SER A 3 19.03 -0.29 18.60
CA SER A 3 18.00 0.74 18.78
C SER A 3 17.69 1.45 17.45
N PHE A 4 16.45 1.90 17.24
CA PHE A 4 16.09 2.63 16.03
C PHE A 4 16.93 3.91 15.84
N LYS A 5 17.40 4.50 16.94
CA LYS A 5 18.36 5.63 16.93
C LYS A 5 19.59 5.36 16.05
N THR A 6 20.12 4.14 16.04
CA THR A 6 21.31 3.77 15.24
C THR A 6 20.97 3.73 13.75
N ILE A 7 19.79 3.22 13.39
CA ILE A 7 19.29 3.17 12.02
C ILE A 7 19.07 4.60 11.50
N ARG A 8 18.45 5.46 12.32
CA ARG A 8 18.25 6.87 12.00
C ARG A 8 19.58 7.62 11.80
N ALA A 9 20.53 7.49 12.73
CA ALA A 9 21.83 8.14 12.61
C ALA A 9 22.57 7.73 11.32
N ARG A 10 22.42 6.46 10.92
CA ARG A 10 22.95 5.97 9.64
C ARG A 10 22.25 6.64 8.44
N ALA A 11 20.92 6.72 8.44
CA ALA A 11 20.16 7.41 7.40
C ALA A 11 20.54 8.89 7.31
N GLU A 12 20.69 9.58 8.44
CA GLU A 12 21.13 10.98 8.51
C GLU A 12 22.51 11.15 7.90
N LYS A 13 23.49 10.32 8.29
CA LYS A 13 24.84 10.35 7.70
C LYS A 13 24.81 10.15 6.18
N ARG A 14 24.00 9.21 5.68
CA ARG A 14 23.89 8.89 4.25
C ARG A 14 23.21 9.97 3.42
N LYS A 15 22.32 10.76 4.01
CA LYS A 15 21.49 11.73 3.28
C LYS A 15 21.90 13.18 3.49
N GLY A 16 23.05 13.44 4.12
CA GLY A 16 23.56 14.80 4.32
C GLY A 16 23.08 15.48 5.60
N GLY A 17 22.76 14.70 6.63
CA GLY A 17 22.40 15.14 7.96
C GLY A 17 20.88 15.18 8.25
N PRO A 18 20.50 15.56 9.49
CA PRO A 18 19.10 15.51 9.94
C PRO A 18 18.13 16.34 9.10
N LYS A 19 18.51 17.57 8.72
CA LYS A 19 17.67 18.47 7.91
C LYS A 19 17.44 17.94 6.50
N ALA A 20 18.42 17.25 5.92
CA ALA A 20 18.30 16.68 4.59
C ALA A 20 17.45 15.40 4.61
N LEU A 21 17.59 14.57 5.66
CA LEU A 21 16.72 13.42 5.88
C LEU A 21 15.25 13.84 6.07
N GLU A 22 14.99 14.88 6.84
CA GLU A 22 13.64 15.39 7.10
C GLU A 22 12.90 15.75 5.79
N LYS A 23 13.60 16.37 4.82
CA LYS A 23 13.06 16.69 3.49
C LYS A 23 12.72 15.46 2.64
N LEU A 24 13.22 14.28 2.99
CA LEU A 24 12.98 13.02 2.28
C LEU A 24 11.88 12.17 2.94
N MET A 25 11.31 12.65 4.04
CA MET A 25 10.19 12.00 4.71
C MET A 25 8.91 12.18 3.89
N PRO A 26 8.05 11.16 3.83
CA PRO A 26 6.73 11.32 3.24
C PRO A 26 5.87 12.24 4.10
N ASP A 27 4.72 12.62 3.57
CA ASP A 27 3.69 13.28 4.36
C ASP A 27 3.29 12.42 5.56
N LYS A 28 2.89 13.08 6.64
CA LYS A 28 2.37 12.38 7.82
C LYS A 28 1.09 11.63 7.42
N PRO A 29 0.87 10.42 7.95
CA PRO A 29 -0.40 9.73 7.76
C PRO A 29 -1.58 10.59 8.21
N ASP A 30 -2.61 10.71 7.36
CA ASP A 30 -3.82 11.47 7.63
C ASP A 30 -5.04 10.54 7.68
N LEU A 31 -5.20 9.85 8.81
CA LEU A 31 -6.34 8.94 9.02
C LEU A 31 -7.68 9.67 9.01
N LYS A 32 -7.70 10.97 9.35
CA LYS A 32 -8.92 11.79 9.31
C LYS A 32 -9.30 12.14 7.88
N GLY A 33 -8.33 12.49 7.04
CA GLY A 33 -8.50 12.68 5.60
C GLY A 33 -8.91 11.38 4.92
N LEU A 34 -8.22 10.28 5.22
CA LEU A 34 -8.56 8.94 4.72
C LEU A 34 -10.03 8.61 5.00
N ALA A 35 -10.49 8.75 6.25
CA ALA A 35 -11.89 8.44 6.62
C ALA A 35 -12.96 9.25 5.87
N LYS A 36 -12.58 10.36 5.20
CA LYS A 36 -13.47 11.19 4.40
C LYS A 36 -13.47 10.85 2.91
N LEU A 37 -12.53 10.01 2.45
CA LEU A 37 -12.49 9.56 1.06
C LEU A 37 -13.72 8.69 0.76
N GLY A 38 -14.29 8.88 -0.43
CA GLY A 38 -15.39 8.07 -0.92
C GLY A 38 -14.94 6.65 -1.28
N ASP A 39 -15.90 5.72 -1.26
CA ASP A 39 -15.67 4.30 -1.62
C ASP A 39 -15.27 4.14 -3.10
N ASP A 40 -15.57 5.13 -3.93
CA ASP A 40 -15.09 5.20 -5.31
C ASP A 40 -13.58 5.44 -5.38
N ARG A 41 -13.03 6.32 -4.54
CA ARG A 41 -11.60 6.65 -4.54
C ARG A 41 -10.74 5.49 -4.05
N ILE A 42 -11.21 4.71 -3.08
CA ILE A 42 -10.49 3.50 -2.66
C ILE A 42 -10.55 2.40 -3.71
N LEU A 43 -11.69 2.20 -4.39
CA LEU A 43 -11.80 1.23 -5.49
C LEU A 43 -10.90 1.65 -6.67
N ALA A 44 -10.83 2.94 -6.95
CA ALA A 44 -9.91 3.51 -7.93
C ALA A 44 -8.46 3.17 -7.55
N GLU A 45 -8.03 3.42 -6.31
CA GLU A 45 -6.65 3.12 -5.90
C GLU A 45 -6.34 1.62 -5.88
N MET A 46 -7.29 0.77 -5.43
CA MET A 46 -7.19 -0.70 -5.55
C MET A 46 -6.93 -1.11 -7.00
N THR A 47 -7.75 -0.61 -7.92
CA THR A 47 -7.61 -0.87 -9.35
C THR A 47 -6.25 -0.41 -9.85
N LYS A 48 -5.83 0.81 -9.52
CA LYS A 48 -4.54 1.35 -9.93
C LYS A 48 -3.38 0.48 -9.52
N ARG A 49 -3.36 -0.01 -8.27
CA ARG A 49 -2.29 -0.90 -7.77
C ARG A 49 -2.32 -2.26 -8.47
N VAL A 50 -3.49 -2.86 -8.69
CA VAL A 50 -3.62 -4.12 -9.42
C VAL A 50 -3.11 -3.98 -10.86
N PHE A 51 -3.40 -2.86 -11.52
CA PHE A 51 -2.94 -2.59 -12.88
C PHE A 51 -1.44 -2.27 -12.95
N CYS A 52 -0.88 -1.59 -11.95
CA CYS A 52 0.57 -1.36 -11.85
C CYS A 52 1.38 -2.65 -11.59
N ALA A 53 0.77 -3.71 -11.04
CA ALA A 53 1.46 -4.99 -10.86
C ALA A 53 1.84 -5.62 -12.22
N GLY A 54 3.12 -5.54 -12.59
CA GLY A 54 3.63 -6.04 -13.87
C GLY A 54 3.58 -5.04 -15.04
N PHE A 55 3.33 -3.75 -14.77
CA PHE A 55 3.41 -2.68 -15.77
C PHE A 55 4.19 -1.48 -15.22
N ALA A 56 4.82 -0.71 -16.11
CA ALA A 56 5.37 0.59 -15.73
C ALA A 56 4.24 1.51 -15.27
N TRP A 57 4.42 2.19 -14.15
CA TRP A 57 3.39 3.04 -13.56
C TRP A 57 2.97 4.17 -14.50
N SER A 58 3.93 4.74 -15.22
CA SER A 58 3.69 5.77 -16.23
C SER A 58 2.69 5.34 -17.31
N VAL A 59 2.63 4.04 -17.65
CA VAL A 59 1.66 3.50 -18.62
C VAL A 59 0.25 3.52 -18.05
N ILE A 60 0.09 3.20 -16.76
CA ILE A 60 -1.22 3.24 -16.09
C ILE A 60 -1.65 4.68 -15.87
N ASP A 61 -0.73 5.55 -15.43
CA ASP A 61 -1.00 6.97 -15.22
C ASP A 61 -1.44 7.67 -16.53
N ALA A 62 -0.77 7.39 -17.65
CA ALA A 62 -1.12 7.96 -18.96
C ALA A 62 -2.51 7.53 -19.47
N LYS A 63 -3.08 6.44 -18.93
CA LYS A 63 -4.40 5.93 -19.29
C LYS A 63 -5.48 6.26 -18.27
N TRP A 64 -5.13 6.92 -17.16
CA TRP A 64 -5.98 6.98 -15.97
C TRP A 64 -7.35 7.61 -16.22
N ASP A 65 -7.44 8.68 -17.01
CA ASP A 65 -8.72 9.29 -17.38
C ASP A 65 -9.63 8.29 -18.12
N GLY A 66 -9.03 7.46 -18.98
CA GLY A 66 -9.72 6.37 -19.65
C GLY A 66 -10.21 5.28 -18.69
N PHE A 67 -9.49 5.01 -17.61
CA PHE A 67 -9.93 4.11 -16.54
C PHE A 67 -11.10 4.71 -15.75
N GLU A 68 -11.02 5.99 -15.37
CA GLU A 68 -12.12 6.68 -14.68
C GLU A 68 -13.41 6.60 -15.51
N ASP A 69 -13.34 6.88 -16.81
CA ASP A 69 -14.52 6.79 -17.69
C ASP A 69 -15.01 5.34 -17.86
N ALA A 70 -14.10 4.41 -18.15
CA ALA A 70 -14.45 3.01 -18.42
C ALA A 70 -15.07 2.32 -17.20
N PHE A 71 -14.64 2.68 -15.99
CA PHE A 71 -15.16 2.14 -14.74
C PHE A 71 -16.17 3.06 -14.04
N LEU A 72 -16.83 3.97 -14.77
CA LEU A 72 -17.95 4.78 -14.28
C LEU A 72 -17.60 5.62 -13.04
N GLY A 73 -16.40 6.21 -13.03
CA GLY A 73 -15.83 6.96 -11.91
C GLY A 73 -15.56 6.09 -10.69
N PHE A 74 -15.41 4.78 -10.88
CA PHE A 74 -15.21 3.76 -9.85
C PHE A 74 -16.32 3.69 -8.80
N GLN A 75 -17.54 4.11 -9.11
CA GLN A 75 -18.64 4.06 -8.14
C GLN A 75 -19.06 2.59 -7.90
N PRO A 76 -18.82 2.01 -6.70
CA PRO A 76 -18.98 0.57 -6.50
C PRO A 76 -20.41 0.08 -6.79
N ALA A 77 -21.41 0.84 -6.34
CA ALA A 77 -22.82 0.53 -6.60
C ALA A 77 -23.12 0.49 -8.11
N LYS A 78 -22.67 1.49 -8.88
CA LYS A 78 -22.90 1.53 -10.34
C LYS A 78 -22.27 0.35 -11.06
N LEU A 79 -21.04 -0.03 -10.66
CA LEU A 79 -20.32 -1.16 -11.23
C LEU A 79 -21.00 -2.50 -10.90
N SER A 80 -21.54 -2.66 -9.68
CA SER A 80 -22.25 -3.89 -9.29
C SER A 80 -23.56 -4.11 -10.04
N PHE A 81 -24.17 -3.07 -10.60
CA PHE A 81 -25.37 -3.20 -11.43
C PHE A 81 -25.06 -3.47 -12.91
N GLN A 82 -23.79 -3.48 -13.32
CA GLN A 82 -23.46 -3.69 -14.74
C GLN A 82 -23.63 -5.16 -15.16
N PRO A 83 -24.26 -5.42 -16.33
CA PRO A 83 -24.42 -6.77 -16.88
C PRO A 83 -23.09 -7.33 -17.39
N GLU A 84 -23.07 -8.62 -17.74
CA GLU A 84 -21.85 -9.28 -18.26
C GLU A 84 -21.30 -8.59 -19.51
N ASP A 85 -22.17 -8.20 -20.45
CA ASP A 85 -21.80 -7.50 -21.69
C ASP A 85 -21.00 -6.20 -21.45
N PHE A 86 -21.23 -5.50 -20.33
CA PHE A 86 -20.43 -4.35 -19.96
C PHE A 86 -18.98 -4.75 -19.68
N TRP A 87 -18.77 -5.82 -18.91
CA TRP A 87 -17.44 -6.31 -18.57
C TRP A 87 -16.73 -6.92 -19.79
N GLU A 88 -17.47 -7.61 -20.67
CA GLU A 88 -16.94 -8.11 -21.93
C GLU A 88 -16.51 -6.98 -22.87
N ALA A 89 -17.28 -5.89 -22.94
CA ALA A 89 -16.93 -4.72 -23.76
C ALA A 89 -15.59 -4.09 -23.32
N LEU A 90 -15.29 -4.08 -22.02
CA LEU A 90 -14.02 -3.57 -21.48
C LEU A 90 -12.80 -4.35 -21.98
N LEU A 91 -12.96 -5.62 -22.38
CA LEU A 91 -11.88 -6.40 -23.00
C LEU A 91 -11.46 -5.85 -24.36
N ARG A 92 -12.30 -5.04 -24.99
CA ARG A 92 -12.04 -4.40 -26.29
C ARG A 92 -11.76 -2.90 -26.18
N ASP A 93 -11.96 -2.31 -25.00
CA ASP A 93 -11.79 -0.88 -24.77
C ASP A 93 -10.31 -0.47 -24.80
N ALA A 94 -9.95 0.34 -25.80
CA ALA A 94 -8.58 0.81 -26.00
C ALA A 94 -8.15 1.90 -25.00
N ARG A 95 -9.09 2.50 -24.27
CA ARG A 95 -8.81 3.51 -23.23
C ARG A 95 -8.01 2.89 -22.09
N ILE A 96 -8.33 1.66 -21.70
CA ILE A 96 -7.70 0.94 -20.59
C ILE A 96 -6.67 -0.10 -21.05
N VAL A 97 -6.04 -0.77 -20.08
CA VAL A 97 -5.23 -1.98 -20.34
C VAL A 97 -6.18 -3.18 -20.41
N ARG A 98 -6.23 -3.84 -21.56
CA ARG A 98 -7.13 -4.97 -21.86
C ARG A 98 -6.64 -6.29 -21.25
N ASN A 99 -6.62 -6.36 -19.92
CA ASN A 99 -6.30 -7.58 -19.17
C ASN A 99 -7.55 -8.08 -18.45
N GLY A 100 -8.15 -9.17 -18.94
CA GLY A 100 -9.43 -9.66 -18.43
C GLY A 100 -9.42 -9.98 -16.94
N ALA A 101 -8.39 -10.67 -16.45
CA ALA A 101 -8.32 -11.01 -15.02
C ALA A 101 -8.18 -9.78 -14.11
N LYS A 102 -7.54 -8.70 -14.58
CA LYS A 102 -7.48 -7.43 -13.84
C LYS A 102 -8.77 -6.62 -13.96
N ILE A 103 -9.43 -6.65 -15.12
CA ILE A 103 -10.76 -6.05 -15.29
C ILE A 103 -11.77 -6.70 -14.35
N MET A 104 -11.82 -8.03 -14.30
CA MET A 104 -12.73 -8.75 -13.39
C MET A 104 -12.41 -8.50 -11.91
N SER A 105 -11.14 -8.26 -11.57
CA SER A 105 -10.81 -7.87 -10.19
C SER A 105 -11.44 -6.54 -9.76
N VAL A 106 -11.77 -5.63 -10.70
CA VAL A 106 -12.51 -4.39 -10.37
C VAL A 106 -13.93 -4.71 -9.94
N ARG A 107 -14.61 -5.65 -10.62
CA ARG A 107 -15.94 -6.14 -10.24
C ARG A 107 -15.94 -6.76 -8.84
N ASP A 108 -14.99 -7.67 -8.59
CA ASP A 108 -14.86 -8.35 -7.30
C ASP A 108 -14.56 -7.33 -6.18
N ASN A 109 -13.63 -6.41 -6.43
CA ASN A 109 -13.26 -5.39 -5.45
C ASN A 109 -14.39 -4.38 -5.21
N ALA A 110 -15.23 -4.07 -6.21
CA ALA A 110 -16.42 -3.26 -6.01
C ALA A 110 -17.44 -3.91 -5.05
N ALA A 111 -17.61 -5.23 -5.15
CA ALA A 111 -18.45 -5.99 -4.23
C ALA A 111 -17.85 -6.03 -2.82
N PHE A 112 -16.54 -6.30 -2.71
CA PHE A 112 -15.81 -6.28 -1.45
C PHE A 112 -15.88 -4.91 -0.75
N VAL A 113 -15.70 -3.82 -1.50
CA VAL A 113 -15.79 -2.46 -0.97
C VAL A 113 -17.17 -2.18 -0.38
N GLN A 114 -18.23 -2.56 -1.08
CA GLN A 114 -19.61 -2.39 -0.59
C GLN A 114 -19.91 -3.23 0.63
N GLU A 115 -19.35 -4.44 0.72
CA GLU A 115 -19.54 -5.31 1.87
C GLU A 115 -18.97 -4.67 3.15
N ILE A 116 -17.70 -4.24 3.10
CA ILE A 116 -17.05 -3.52 4.20
C ILE A 116 -17.76 -2.19 4.50
N ALA A 117 -18.19 -1.47 3.46
CA ALA A 117 -18.93 -0.22 3.64
C ALA A 117 -20.27 -0.44 4.37
N ARG A 118 -20.95 -1.55 4.13
CA ARG A 118 -22.17 -1.93 4.86
C ARG A 118 -21.89 -2.23 6.34
N GLU A 119 -20.77 -2.87 6.63
CA GLU A 119 -20.35 -3.23 8.00
C GLU A 119 -19.86 -2.01 8.81
N HIS A 120 -19.19 -1.05 8.16
CA HIS A 120 -18.44 0.02 8.84
C HIS A 120 -18.84 1.45 8.44
N GLY A 121 -19.80 1.59 7.53
CA GLY A 121 -20.31 2.87 6.99
C GLY A 121 -19.50 3.46 5.83
N SER A 122 -18.30 2.94 5.55
CA SER A 122 -17.48 3.16 4.34
C SER A 122 -16.20 2.33 4.48
N PHE A 123 -15.56 1.96 3.38
CA PHE A 123 -14.28 1.26 3.42
C PHE A 123 -13.17 2.10 4.04
N CYS A 124 -13.13 3.41 3.75
CA CYS A 124 -12.07 4.28 4.24
C CYS A 124 -12.19 4.53 5.76
N LYS A 125 -13.40 4.60 6.32
CA LYS A 125 -13.60 4.61 7.79
C LYS A 125 -13.15 3.30 8.44
N PHE A 126 -13.35 2.17 7.77
CA PHE A 126 -12.82 0.89 8.23
C PHE A 126 -11.29 0.94 8.30
N LEU A 127 -10.62 1.35 7.22
CA LEU A 127 -9.15 1.48 7.20
C LEU A 127 -8.63 2.44 8.26
N ALA A 128 -9.26 3.62 8.40
CA ALA A 128 -8.84 4.64 9.37
C ALA A 128 -8.97 4.19 10.83
N LYS A 129 -9.82 3.19 11.11
CA LYS A 129 -9.99 2.60 12.45
C LYS A 129 -9.09 1.38 12.68
N TRP A 130 -8.56 0.77 11.62
CA TRP A 130 -7.70 -0.39 11.76
C TRP A 130 -6.36 0.00 12.41
N PRO A 131 -5.91 -0.68 13.47
CA PRO A 131 -4.69 -0.30 14.16
C PRO A 131 -3.45 -0.57 13.30
N PRO A 132 -2.54 0.41 13.11
CA PRO A 132 -1.27 0.23 12.40
C PRO A 132 -0.39 -0.91 12.96
N SER A 133 -0.52 -1.20 14.25
CA SER A 133 0.16 -2.31 14.91
C SER A 133 -0.29 -3.72 14.46
N ASN A 134 -1.31 -3.80 13.60
CA ASN A 134 -1.82 -5.02 12.99
C ASN A 134 -1.94 -4.90 11.46
N GLU A 135 -0.96 -4.29 10.79
CA GLU A 135 -0.89 -4.22 9.32
C GLU A 135 -0.95 -5.61 8.66
N ILE A 136 -0.26 -6.61 9.21
CA ILE A 136 -0.27 -7.96 8.63
C ILE A 136 -1.66 -8.59 8.65
N GLY A 137 -2.46 -8.34 9.70
CA GLY A 137 -3.86 -8.76 9.74
C GLY A 137 -4.71 -8.05 8.68
N LEU A 138 -4.47 -6.76 8.44
CA LEU A 138 -5.15 -6.00 7.38
C LEU A 138 -4.79 -6.55 5.99
N LEU A 139 -3.51 -6.82 5.75
CA LEU A 139 -3.04 -7.38 4.49
C LEU A 139 -3.60 -8.80 4.24
N ASP A 140 -3.74 -9.63 5.28
CA ASP A 140 -4.39 -10.95 5.18
C ASP A 140 -5.88 -10.82 4.83
N LEU A 141 -6.60 -9.85 5.42
CA LEU A 141 -7.98 -9.54 5.08
C LEU A 141 -8.12 -9.09 3.63
N LEU A 142 -7.28 -8.14 3.18
CA LEU A 142 -7.26 -7.65 1.80
C LEU A 142 -6.97 -8.79 0.82
N ALA A 143 -6.02 -9.68 1.13
CA ALA A 143 -5.67 -10.81 0.28
C ALA A 143 -6.78 -11.87 0.17
N LYS A 144 -7.55 -12.08 1.23
CA LYS A 144 -8.60 -13.10 1.28
C LYS A 144 -9.94 -12.63 0.73
N ARG A 145 -10.32 -11.39 1.02
CA ARG A 145 -11.64 -10.83 0.63
C ARG A 145 -11.58 -10.01 -0.64
N GLY A 146 -10.43 -9.42 -0.95
CA GLY A 146 -10.20 -8.69 -2.19
C GLY A 146 -9.67 -9.57 -3.32
N SER A 147 -9.76 -9.08 -4.54
CA SER A 147 -9.24 -9.71 -5.75
C SER A 147 -7.93 -9.04 -6.17
N ARG A 148 -6.84 -9.83 -6.18
CA ARG A 148 -5.46 -9.39 -6.52
C ARG A 148 -4.85 -8.34 -5.57
N LEU A 149 -5.34 -8.23 -4.33
CA LEU A 149 -4.84 -7.28 -3.32
C LEU A 149 -3.79 -7.86 -2.37
N GLY A 150 -3.28 -9.08 -2.63
CA GLY A 150 -2.24 -9.71 -1.81
C GLY A 150 -0.83 -9.14 -2.04
N GLY A 151 0.09 -9.47 -1.12
CA GLY A 151 1.51 -9.13 -1.22
C GLY A 151 1.78 -7.64 -1.34
N ASN A 152 2.68 -7.27 -2.24
CA ASN A 152 3.08 -5.87 -2.44
C ASN A 152 1.91 -4.97 -2.93
N THR A 153 0.91 -5.52 -3.62
CA THR A 153 -0.25 -4.72 -4.08
C THR A 153 -1.00 -4.12 -2.89
N GLY A 154 -1.26 -4.90 -1.85
CA GLY A 154 -1.93 -4.44 -0.62
C GLY A 154 -1.09 -3.41 0.14
N GLN A 155 0.21 -3.65 0.31
CA GLN A 155 1.11 -2.70 0.98
C GLN A 155 1.16 -1.35 0.24
N MET A 156 1.22 -1.38 -1.10
CA MET A 156 1.22 -0.18 -1.92
C MET A 156 -0.15 0.51 -1.90
N LEU A 157 -1.26 -0.23 -1.86
CA LEU A 157 -2.59 0.37 -1.67
C LEU A 157 -2.62 1.21 -0.39
N LEU A 158 -2.24 0.62 0.74
CA LEU A 158 -2.21 1.30 2.04
C LEU A 158 -1.32 2.54 2.02
N ARG A 159 -0.12 2.42 1.42
CA ARG A 159 0.80 3.54 1.27
C ARG A 159 0.20 4.71 0.47
N PHE A 160 -0.47 4.43 -0.65
CA PHE A 160 -0.97 5.48 -1.55
C PHE A 160 -2.24 6.17 -1.06
N VAL A 161 -3.03 5.50 -0.22
CA VAL A 161 -4.17 6.14 0.45
C VAL A 161 -3.81 6.87 1.75
N GLY A 162 -2.51 6.94 2.09
CA GLY A 162 -2.02 7.64 3.28
C GLY A 162 -2.32 6.92 4.59
N TRP A 163 -2.53 5.60 4.56
CA TRP A 163 -2.64 4.79 5.77
C TRP A 163 -1.24 4.60 6.39
N ASP A 164 -1.17 4.56 7.73
CA ASP A 164 0.12 4.47 8.41
C ASP A 164 0.67 3.05 8.42
N GLY A 165 1.51 2.72 7.43
CA GLY A 165 2.04 1.38 7.26
C GLY A 165 3.47 1.33 6.73
N PHE A 166 4.10 0.18 6.92
CA PHE A 166 5.41 -0.13 6.36
C PHE A 166 5.29 -0.84 5.01
N VAL A 167 6.39 -0.88 4.25
CA VAL A 167 6.48 -1.67 3.01
C VAL A 167 7.70 -2.56 3.13
N THR A 168 7.56 -3.86 2.86
CA THR A 168 8.66 -4.82 2.83
C THR A 168 9.42 -4.73 1.51
N SER A 169 9.94 -3.54 1.18
CA SER A 169 10.81 -3.33 0.03
C SER A 169 12.18 -3.98 0.28
N LYS A 170 12.97 -4.18 -0.78
CA LYS A 170 14.33 -4.73 -0.68
C LYS A 170 15.18 -3.98 0.35
N ASP A 171 15.13 -2.65 0.34
CA ASP A 171 15.90 -1.82 1.27
C ASP A 171 15.40 -1.94 2.72
N VAL A 172 14.08 -2.00 2.92
CA VAL A 172 13.52 -2.18 4.27
C VAL A 172 13.88 -3.54 4.83
N VAL A 173 13.79 -4.60 4.02
CA VAL A 173 14.18 -5.96 4.43
C VAL A 173 15.68 -6.06 4.70
N ALA A 174 16.52 -5.43 3.87
CA ALA A 174 17.95 -5.34 4.12
C ALA A 174 18.26 -4.62 5.45
N CYS A 175 17.56 -3.51 5.74
CA CYS A 175 17.71 -2.80 7.01
C CYS A 175 17.33 -3.67 8.21
N LEU A 176 16.21 -4.41 8.12
CA LEU A 176 15.75 -5.31 9.18
C LEU A 176 16.75 -6.44 9.43
N ARG A 177 17.26 -7.06 8.36
CA ARG A 177 18.26 -8.13 8.43
C ARG A 177 19.59 -7.63 9.00
N ASP A 178 20.06 -6.46 8.57
CA ASP A 178 21.27 -5.83 9.13
C ASP A 178 21.10 -5.44 10.61
N ALA A 179 19.87 -5.09 11.01
CA ALA A 179 19.53 -4.91 12.41
C ALA A 179 19.44 -6.24 13.19
N GLY A 180 19.66 -7.39 12.55
CA GLY A 180 19.69 -8.71 13.18
C GLY A 180 18.32 -9.39 13.27
N LEU A 181 17.31 -8.94 12.52
CA LEU A 181 16.04 -9.65 12.43
C LEU A 181 16.21 -10.88 11.52
N ASP A 182 15.97 -12.07 12.08
CA ASP A 182 16.04 -13.34 11.36
C ASP A 182 14.80 -13.54 10.48
N ILE A 183 14.86 -13.08 9.23
CA ILE A 183 13.82 -13.20 8.19
C ILE A 183 14.46 -13.46 6.83
N ALA A 184 13.75 -14.06 5.88
CA ALA A 184 14.25 -14.23 4.52
C ALA A 184 14.49 -12.89 3.78
N GLU A 185 15.30 -12.91 2.71
CA GLU A 185 15.49 -11.74 1.82
C GLU A 185 14.20 -11.35 1.08
N GLU A 186 13.34 -12.32 0.83
CA GLU A 186 11.98 -12.11 0.34
C GLU A 186 10.98 -12.49 1.43
N VAL A 187 10.35 -11.49 2.05
CA VAL A 187 9.39 -11.69 3.13
C VAL A 187 8.04 -12.13 2.56
N LYS A 188 7.85 -13.46 2.45
CA LYS A 188 6.62 -14.08 1.94
C LYS A 188 5.87 -14.90 3.00
N SER A 189 6.60 -15.45 3.98
CA SER A 189 6.01 -16.33 4.97
C SER A 189 5.23 -15.55 6.04
N LYS A 190 4.18 -16.16 6.60
CA LYS A 190 3.44 -15.57 7.74
C LYS A 190 4.35 -15.34 8.94
N GLY A 191 5.32 -16.24 9.16
CA GLY A 191 6.30 -16.13 10.25
C GLY A 191 7.18 -14.89 10.11
N ASP A 192 7.73 -14.66 8.91
CA ASP A 192 8.57 -13.48 8.67
C ASP A 192 7.75 -12.19 8.74
N LEU A 193 6.55 -12.17 8.16
CA LEU A 193 5.65 -11.01 8.26
C LEU A 193 5.33 -10.65 9.71
N ALA A 194 5.06 -11.65 10.56
CA ALA A 194 4.81 -11.44 11.99
C ALA A 194 6.04 -10.88 12.72
N LYS A 195 7.24 -11.38 12.41
CA LYS A 195 8.51 -10.84 12.94
C LYS A 195 8.71 -9.38 12.52
N VAL A 196 8.43 -9.04 11.25
CA VAL A 196 8.51 -7.66 10.74
C VAL A 196 7.53 -6.75 11.47
N GLN A 197 6.26 -7.15 11.62
CA GLN A 197 5.26 -6.37 12.37
C GLN A 197 5.71 -6.11 13.80
N ALA A 198 6.13 -7.15 14.51
CA ALA A 198 6.57 -7.03 15.90
C ALA A 198 7.74 -6.05 16.02
N GLN A 199 8.67 -6.07 15.05
CA GLN A 199 9.79 -5.17 15.06
C GLN A 199 9.41 -3.70 14.80
N PHE A 200 8.51 -3.45 13.85
CA PHE A 200 8.00 -2.11 13.61
C PHE A 200 7.19 -1.58 14.79
N ASN A 201 6.42 -2.44 15.47
CA ASN A 201 5.71 -2.08 16.70
C ASN A 201 6.70 -1.64 17.79
N ALA A 202 7.76 -2.42 18.02
CA ALA A 202 8.79 -2.08 19.00
C ALA A 202 9.48 -0.74 18.68
N TRP A 203 9.75 -0.45 17.41
CA TRP A 203 10.33 0.83 16.99
C TRP A 203 9.34 1.99 17.08
N ALA A 204 8.06 1.77 16.82
CA ALA A 204 7.02 2.77 17.02
C ALA A 204 6.89 3.12 18.51
N ASP A 205 6.89 2.12 19.39
CA ASP A 205 6.87 2.32 20.84
C ASP A 205 8.14 3.03 21.35
N GLU A 206 9.32 2.68 20.81
CA GLU A 206 10.60 3.32 21.15
C GLU A 206 10.61 4.82 20.78
N THR A 207 10.02 5.19 19.65
CA THR A 207 10.27 6.50 19.02
C THR A 207 9.07 7.43 18.98
N GLY A 208 7.84 6.90 19.10
CA GLY A 208 6.60 7.62 18.84
C GLY A 208 6.41 8.03 17.37
N LEU A 209 7.21 7.52 16.44
CA LEU A 209 7.11 7.84 15.01
C LEU A 209 6.07 6.96 14.30
N PRO A 210 5.40 7.48 13.26
CA PRO A 210 4.53 6.68 12.39
C PRO A 210 5.30 5.55 11.68
N TYR A 211 4.63 4.44 11.42
CA TYR A 211 5.18 3.29 10.69
C TYR A 211 5.72 3.68 9.32
N THR A 212 5.03 4.61 8.66
CA THR A 212 5.43 5.16 7.35
C THR A 212 6.80 5.83 7.41
N TYR A 213 7.09 6.54 8.51
CA TYR A 213 8.37 7.23 8.72
C TYR A 213 9.46 6.23 9.06
N LEU A 214 9.16 5.28 9.96
CA LEU A 214 10.09 4.19 10.30
C LEU A 214 10.51 3.44 9.03
N SER A 215 9.55 3.07 8.18
CA SER A 215 9.79 2.38 6.92
C SER A 215 10.65 3.19 5.97
N ARG A 216 10.41 4.51 5.84
CA ARG A 216 11.24 5.39 5.00
C ARG A 216 12.65 5.51 5.53
N ILE A 217 12.83 5.69 6.83
CA ILE A 217 14.15 5.80 7.47
C ILE A 217 14.94 4.50 7.27
N CYS A 218 14.32 3.34 7.48
CA CYS A 218 14.92 2.04 7.18
C CYS A 218 15.44 1.98 5.75
N ALA A 219 14.59 2.31 4.77
CA ALA A 219 14.98 2.29 3.36
C ALA A 219 16.16 3.23 3.05
N LEU A 220 16.19 4.43 3.65
CA LEU A 220 17.26 5.42 3.42
C LEU A 220 18.56 5.09 4.16
N SER A 221 18.51 4.18 5.14
CA SER A 221 19.65 3.75 5.95
C SER A 221 20.55 2.71 5.26
N VAL A 222 20.08 2.07 4.19
CA VAL A 222 20.80 1.02 3.44
C VAL A 222 21.11 1.45 2.00
N GLY A 223 21.88 0.61 1.28
CA GLY A 223 22.39 0.85 -0.07
C GLY A 223 23.79 1.48 -0.11
N GLU A 224 24.37 1.71 -1.29
CA GLU A 224 25.65 2.42 -1.41
C GLU A 224 25.47 3.92 -1.07
N VAL A 225 26.48 4.54 -0.47
CA VAL A 225 26.50 6.01 -0.35
C VAL A 225 26.88 6.52 -1.73
N SER A 226 25.99 7.23 -2.42
CA SER A 226 26.38 7.97 -3.61
C SER A 226 27.39 9.04 -3.19
N SER A 227 28.67 8.73 -3.33
CA SER A 227 29.78 9.65 -3.20
C SER A 227 29.85 10.50 -4.48
N GLY A 228 29.67 11.80 -4.34
CA GLY A 228 29.84 12.78 -5.43
C GLY A 228 28.53 13.34 -5.93
#